data_AF-A0A9D4FMF1-F1
#
_entry.id   AF-A0A9D4FMF1-F1
#
_cell.length_a   1.000
_cell.length_b   1.000
_cell.length_c   1.000
_cell.angle_alpha   90.00
_cell.angle_beta   90.00
_cell.angle_gamma   90.00
#
_symmetry.space_group_name_H-M   'P 1'
#
loop_
_entity.id
_entity.type
_entity.pdbx_description
1 polymer ?
#
loop_
_entity_poly.entity_id
_entity_poly.type
_entity_poly.pdbx_seq_one_letter_code
_entity_poly.pdbx_strand_id
1 'polypeptide(L)' 'MTSRKDFLKEIKIMSQLRDPNIVRVLGVCTGEEPLCMIVEYMKYGDLNQFLLDHVLETPSAQAINAKILR' A
#
# COMPACT_ATOMS: atom_id res chain seq x y z
N MET A 1 18.35 14.77 -3.47
CA MET A 1 16.94 15.08 -3.78
C MET A 1 16.20 15.16 -2.44
N THR A 2 15.41 16.19 -2.19
CA THR A 2 14.80 16.43 -0.87
C THR A 2 13.46 15.70 -0.77
N SER A 3 13.24 14.99 0.35
CA SER A 3 12.04 14.20 0.64
C SER A 3 10.72 14.89 0.30
N ARG A 4 10.62 16.21 0.57
CA ARG A 4 9.44 17.03 0.24
C ARG A 4 9.12 17.07 -1.26
N LYS A 5 10.12 17.23 -2.13
CA LYS A 5 9.88 17.32 -3.59
C LYS A 5 9.36 15.99 -4.13
N ASP A 6 9.91 14.89 -3.64
CA ASP A 6 9.50 13.55 -4.05
C ASP A 6 8.07 13.25 -3.57
N PHE A 7 7.74 13.61 -2.33
CA PHE A 7 6.38 13.49 -1.79
C PHE A 7 5.34 14.28 -2.59
N LEU A 8 5.64 15.54 -2.93
CA LEU A 8 4.74 16.37 -3.74
C LEU A 8 4.57 15.82 -5.17
N LYS A 9 5.63 15.22 -5.73
CA LYS A 9 5.55 14.56 -7.05
C LYS A 9 4.64 13.33 -6.99
N GLU A 10 4.76 12.52 -5.94
CA GLU A 10 3.93 11.34 -5.73
C GLU A 10 2.45 11.71 -5.54
N ILE A 11 2.15 12.69 -4.68
CA ILE A 11 0.80 13.26 -4.54
C ILE A 11 0.22 13.66 -5.89
N LYS A 12 1.00 14.38 -6.70
CA LYS A 12 0.52 14.90 -7.99
C LYS A 12 0.13 13.78 -8.94
N ILE A 13 0.90 12.69 -8.95
CA ILE A 13 0.62 11.51 -9.79
C ILE A 13 -0.62 10.79 -9.25
N MET A 14 -0.64 10.44 -7.96
CA MET A 14 -1.73 9.65 -7.37
C MET A 14 -3.07 10.38 -7.39
N SER A 15 -3.08 11.70 -7.20
CA SER A 15 -4.31 12.52 -7.20
C SER A 15 -5.01 12.57 -8.56
N GLN A 16 -4.33 12.19 -9.64
CA GLN A 16 -4.89 12.15 -10.99
C GLN A 16 -5.53 10.80 -11.33
N LEU A 17 -5.25 9.75 -10.56
CA LEU A 17 -5.76 8.41 -10.81
C LEU A 17 -7.19 8.27 -10.29
N ARG A 18 -8.09 7.80 -11.15
CA ARG A 18 -9.50 7.55 -10.82
C ARG A 18 -9.94 6.25 -11.48
N ASP A 19 -9.80 5.16 -10.74
CA ASP A 19 -10.23 3.82 -11.13
C ASP A 19 -10.64 3.04 -9.86
N PRO A 20 -11.67 2.17 -9.90
CA PRO A 20 -12.06 1.37 -8.74
C PRO A 20 -10.98 0.42 -8.20
N ASN A 21 -9.94 0.10 -8.97
CA ASN A 21 -8.86 -0.80 -8.55
C ASN A 21 -7.55 -0.06 -8.20
N ILE A 22 -7.58 1.28 -8.17
CA ILE A 22 -6.43 2.11 -7.77
C ILE A 22 -6.83 2.88 -6.52
N VAL A 23 -5.96 2.85 -5.51
CA VAL A 23 -6.22 3.55 -4.24
C VAL A 23 -6.47 5.04 -4.49
N ARG A 24 -7.57 5.55 -3.95
CA ARG A 24 -7.98 6.93 -4.16
C ARG A 24 -7.43 7.84 -3.09
N VAL A 25 -6.80 8.93 -3.53
CA VAL A 25 -6.44 10.06 -2.67
C VAL A 25 -7.70 10.85 -2.32
N LEU A 26 -7.96 11.01 -1.02
CA LEU A 26 -9.08 11.77 -0.47
C LEU A 26 -8.70 13.22 -0.15
N GLY A 27 -7.43 13.47 0.19
CA GLY A 27 -6.92 14.79 0.52
C GLY A 27 -5.42 14.81 0.82
N VAL A 28 -4.86 16.00 0.98
CA VAL A 28 -3.44 16.20 1.30
C VAL A 28 -3.25 17.37 2.26
N CYS A 29 -2.24 17.28 3.12
CA CYS A 29 -1.81 18.36 3.99
C CYS A 29 -0.37 18.74 3.61
N THR A 30 -0.20 19.87 2.91
CA THR A 30 1.11 20.28 2.38
C THR A 30 1.58 21.68 2.82
N GLY A 31 0.76 22.37 3.62
CA GLY A 31 1.04 23.73 4.09
C GLY A 31 2.24 23.79 5.02
N GLU A 32 2.29 22.89 6.01
CA GLU A 32 3.34 22.80 7.01
C GLU A 32 3.77 21.34 7.20
N GLU A 33 4.93 21.10 7.83
CA GLU A 33 5.37 19.74 8.18
C GLU A 33 4.58 19.20 9.40
N PRO A 34 4.27 17.90 9.45
CA PRO A 34 4.60 16.87 8.48
C PRO A 34 3.67 16.88 7.26
N LEU A 35 4.24 16.60 6.10
CA LEU A 35 3.46 16.38 4.88
C LEU A 35 2.62 15.10 4.98
N CYS A 36 1.33 15.19 4.68
CA CYS A 36 0.41 14.03 4.77
C CYS A 36 -0.39 13.82 3.48
N MET A 37 -0.64 12.55 3.17
CA MET A 37 -1.56 12.10 2.13
C MET A 37 -2.66 11.28 2.79
N ILE A 38 -3.90 11.64 2.53
CA ILE A 38 -5.09 10.95 3.06
C ILE A 38 -5.63 10.10 1.92
N VAL A 39 -5.67 8.79 2.11
CA VAL A 39 -6.20 7.81 1.15
C VAL A 39 -7.36 7.03 1.75
N GLU A 40 -8.11 6.32 0.93
CA GLU A 40 -9.13 5.40 1.44
C GLU A 40 -8.52 4.27 2.28
N TYR A 41 -9.30 3.82 3.27
CA TYR A 41 -8.85 2.76 4.16
C TYR A 41 -9.08 1.38 3.56
N MET A 42 -7.99 0.63 3.40
CA MET A 42 -8.01 -0.75 2.93
C MET A 42 -8.13 -1.71 4.13
N LYS A 43 -9.35 -2.19 4.41
CA LYS A 43 -9.66 -3.02 5.59
C LYS A 43 -8.74 -4.24 5.78
N TYR A 44 -8.27 -4.82 4.68
CA TYR A 44 -7.48 -6.05 4.68
C TYR A 44 -5.96 -5.82 4.53
N GLY A 45 -5.51 -4.56 4.56
CA GLY A 45 -4.09 -4.23 4.41
C GLY A 45 -3.56 -4.48 3.00
N ASP A 46 -2.27 -4.79 2.90
CA ASP A 46 -1.64 -5.13 1.63
C ASP A 46 -1.95 -6.57 1.20
N LEU A 47 -1.97 -6.77 -0.12
CA LEU A 47 -2.34 -8.06 -0.70
C LEU A 47 -1.38 -9.19 -0.32
N ASN A 48 -0.08 -8.91 -0.16
CA ASN A 48 0.90 -9.94 0.13
C ASN A 48 0.67 -10.52 1.53
N GLN A 49 0.50 -9.66 2.54
CA GLN A 49 0.20 -10.08 3.90
C GLN A 49 -1.14 -10.81 3.96
N PHE A 50 -2.18 -10.27 3.31
CA PHE A 50 -3.48 -10.92 3.23
C PHE A 50 -3.37 -12.35 2.70
N LEU A 51 -2.63 -12.58 1.62
CA LEU A 51 -2.46 -13.92 1.06
C LEU A 51 -1.65 -14.84 1.98
N LEU A 52 -0.59 -14.34 2.63
CA LEU A 52 0.20 -15.14 3.57
C LEU A 52 -0.64 -15.64 4.75
N ASP A 53 -1.52 -14.78 5.28
CA ASP A 53 -2.39 -15.13 6.41
C ASP A 53 -3.45 -16.18 6.04
N HIS A 54 -3.96 -16.16 4.80
CA HIS A 54 -5.03 -17.06 4.35
C HIS A 54 -4.55 -18.32 3.64
N VAL A 55 -3.32 -18.35 3.09
CA VAL A 55 -2.73 -19.58 2.52
C VAL A 55 -2.47 -20.62 3.63
N LEU A 56 -2.22 -20.18 4.86
CA LEU A 56 -2.09 -21.06 6.03
C LEU A 56 -3.42 -21.71 6.45
N GLU A 57 -4.57 -21.20 6.00
CA GLU A 57 -5.90 -21.73 6.34
C GLU A 57 -6.39 -22.84 5.39
N THR A 58 -5.66 -23.14 4.31
CA THR A 58 -6.03 -24.24 3.41
C THR A 58 -5.36 -25.54 3.89
N PRO A 59 -6.08 -26.56 4.41
CA PRO A 59 -5.49 -27.80 4.92
C PRO A 59 -5.11 -28.79 3.81
N SER A 60 -4.61 -28.32 2.66
CA SER A 60 -4.25 -29.21 1.53
C SER A 60 -2.95 -28.88 0.80
N ALA A 61 -2.11 -27.97 1.31
CA ALA A 61 -0.75 -27.79 0.82
C ALA A 61 0.26 -28.17 1.91
N GLN A 62 0.34 -29.46 2.23
CA GLN A 62 1.47 -29.99 2.96
C GLN A 62 2.76 -29.72 2.17
N ALA A 63 3.62 -28.91 2.77
CA ALA A 63 5.07 -29.05 2.78
C ALA A 63 5.77 -29.34 1.45
N ILE A 64 5.98 -28.32 0.61
CA ILE A 64 7.12 -28.35 -0.32
C ILE A 64 7.75 -26.95 -0.42
N ASN A 65 8.84 -26.72 0.31
CA ASN A 65 9.91 -25.76 -0.02
C ASN A 65 9.76 -24.25 0.30
N ALA A 66 9.43 -23.85 1.53
CA ALA A 66 9.85 -22.52 2.02
C ALA A 66 11.06 -22.65 2.96
N LYS A 67 12.19 -23.11 2.40
CA LYS A 67 13.49 -22.93 3.05
C LYS A 67 13.80 -21.44 2.99
N ILE A 68 13.72 -20.79 4.16
CA ILE A 68 14.50 -19.65 4.63
C ILE A 68 15.33 -18.97 3.52
N LEU A 69 14.86 -17.83 3.02
CA LEU A 69 15.76 -16.79 2.52
C LEU A 69 15.82 -15.71 3.60
N ARG A 70 16.99 -15.58 4.21
CA ARG A 70 17.38 -14.43 5.03
C ARG A 70 17.64 -13.23 4.13
#